data_AF-A0A8S3GSN8-F1
#
_entry.id   AF-A0A8S3GSN8-F1
#
_cell.length_a   1.000
_cell.length_b   1.000
_cell.length_c   1.000
_cell.angle_alpha   90.00
_cell.angle_beta   90.00
_cell.angle_gamma   90.00
#
_symmetry.space_group_name_H-M   'P 1'
#
loop_
_entity.id
_entity.type
_entity.pdbx_description
1 polymer ?
#
loop_
_entity_poly.entity_id
_entity_poly.type
_entity_poly.pdbx_seq_one_letter_code
_entity_poly.pdbx_strand_id
1 'polypeptide(L)'
;LQLLCENHNPEFQNYLRIQDKHKTNYNLVCETLKFLDAVCGSQTGLLGLLGNYINEDKVDLTNQTLITLTEYCQGPCHDNQDAIVNHESNGIDIIIAIVLNDMTP
;
A
#
# COMPACT_ATOMS: atom_id res chain seq x y z
N LEU A 1 11.66 2.42 3.88
CA LEU A 1 11.00 1.22 4.47
C LEU A 1 11.12 0.02 3.53
N GLN A 2 10.89 0.20 2.22
CA GLN A 2 11.15 -0.80 1.18
C GLN A 2 12.43 -1.62 1.42
N LEU A 3 13.60 -0.97 1.44
CA LEU A 3 14.91 -1.63 1.57
C LEU A 3 15.05 -2.51 2.83
N LEU A 4 14.31 -2.23 3.90
CA LEU A 4 14.35 -3.01 5.14
C LEU A 4 13.61 -4.35 5.00
N CYS A 5 12.64 -4.41 4.09
CA CYS A 5 11.82 -5.59 3.82
C CYS A 5 12.32 -6.42 2.63
N GLU A 6 13.32 -5.91 1.89
CA GLU A 6 13.95 -6.62 0.76
C GLU A 6 14.45 -8.01 1.16
N ASN A 7 14.41 -8.92 0.18
CA ASN A 7 14.74 -10.33 0.34
C ASN A 7 13.84 -11.07 1.36
N HIS A 8 12.59 -10.64 1.48
CA HIS A 8 11.58 -11.25 2.35
C HIS A 8 11.96 -11.24 3.83
N ASN A 9 12.49 -10.12 4.34
CA ASN A 9 12.98 -10.04 5.71
C ASN A 9 11.82 -10.13 6.72
N PRO A 10 11.60 -11.30 7.37
CA PRO A 10 10.38 -11.53 8.14
C PRO A 10 10.39 -10.76 9.47
N GLU A 11 11.58 -10.43 9.99
CA GLU A 11 11.71 -9.62 11.21
C GLU A 11 11.18 -8.21 10.95
N PHE A 12 11.68 -7.54 9.91
CA PHE A 12 11.22 -6.20 9.57
C PHE A 12 9.79 -6.18 9.04
N GLN A 13 9.40 -7.14 8.19
CA GLN A 13 8.02 -7.23 7.68
C GLN A 13 6.99 -7.35 8.81
N ASN A 14 7.26 -8.15 9.85
CA ASN A 14 6.38 -8.24 11.02
C ASN A 14 6.48 -7.02 11.92
N TYR A 15 7.69 -6.48 12.09
CA TYR A 15 7.92 -5.27 12.86
C TYR A 15 7.16 -4.06 12.30
N LEU A 16 6.80 -4.02 11.02
CA LEU A 16 5.95 -2.96 10.46
C LEU A 16 4.50 -3.00 10.97
N ARG A 17 3.98 -4.14 11.40
CA ARG A 17 2.63 -4.25 11.99
C ARG A 17 2.64 -4.15 13.50
N ILE A 18 3.59 -4.84 14.14
CA ILE A 18 3.63 -5.07 15.58
C ILE A 18 5.03 -4.78 16.10
N GLN A 19 5.13 -3.78 16.97
CA GLN A 19 6.35 -3.41 17.71
C GLN A 19 6.16 -3.81 19.18
N ASP A 20 6.08 -5.12 19.44
CA ASP A 20 5.72 -5.75 20.71
C ASP A 20 6.51 -5.26 21.94
N LYS A 21 7.76 -4.81 21.75
CA LYS A 21 8.62 -4.22 22.78
C LYS A 21 8.29 -2.77 23.12
N HIS A 22 7.36 -2.14 22.41
CA HIS A 22 6.94 -0.75 22.61
C HIS A 22 5.52 -0.69 23.19
N LYS A 23 5.21 0.44 23.86
CA LYS A 23 3.88 0.66 24.49
C LYS A 23 2.73 0.75 23.48
N THR A 24 3.03 1.17 22.26
CA THR A 24 2.06 1.40 21.20
C THR A 24 2.54 0.72 19.93
N ASN A 25 1.62 0.05 19.23
CA ASN A 25 1.85 -0.50 17.90
C ASN A 25 1.34 0.48 16.84
N TYR A 26 2.11 0.66 15.78
CA TYR A 26 1.75 1.39 14.59
C TYR A 26 1.79 0.42 13.42
N ASN A 27 0.64 0.17 12.79
CA ASN A 27 0.56 -0.70 11.64
C ASN A 27 0.91 0.08 10.36
N LEU A 28 2.20 0.16 10.07
CA LEU A 28 2.73 0.91 8.93
C LEU A 28 2.33 0.30 7.58
N VAL A 29 1.95 -0.98 7.54
CA VAL A 29 1.39 -1.60 6.34
C VAL A 29 0.04 -0.95 6.00
N CYS A 30 -0.86 -0.87 6.98
CA CYS A 30 -2.15 -0.21 6.82
C CYS A 30 -2.02 1.30 6.56
N GLU A 31 -1.11 2.00 7.25
CA GLU A 31 -0.90 3.43 7.01
C GLU A 31 -0.34 3.71 5.59
N THR A 32 0.50 2.82 5.06
CA THR A 32 0.99 2.94 3.67
C THR A 32 -0.15 2.70 2.67
N LEU A 33 -1.09 1.80 2.99
CA LEU A 33 -2.27 1.57 2.15
C LEU A 33 -3.24 2.77 2.17
N LYS A 34 -3.46 3.38 3.33
CA LYS A 34 -4.21 4.65 3.46
C LYS A 34 -3.54 5.80 2.71
N PHE A 35 -2.21 5.82 2.70
CA PHE A 35 -1.46 6.79 1.91
C PHE A 35 -1.69 6.60 0.42
N LEU A 36 -1.61 5.36 -0.09
CA LEU A 36 -1.91 5.06 -1.48
C LEU A 36 -3.33 5.51 -1.85
N ASP A 37 -4.31 5.21 -1.00
CA ASP A 37 -5.68 5.64 -1.15
C ASP A 37 -5.80 7.18 -1.29
N ALA A 38 -5.18 7.92 -0.38
CA ALA A 38 -5.17 9.38 -0.41
C ALA A 38 -4.52 9.95 -1.68
N VAL A 39 -3.45 9.31 -2.19
CA VAL A 39 -2.80 9.71 -3.46
C VAL A 39 -3.73 9.48 -4.65
N CYS A 40 -4.51 8.40 -4.63
CA CYS A 40 -5.44 7.99 -5.69
C CYS A 40 -6.81 8.67 -5.62
N GLY A 41 -7.11 9.42 -4.55
CA GLY A 41 -8.33 10.21 -4.42
C GLY A 41 -9.61 9.41 -4.16
N SER A 42 -9.52 8.17 -3.65
CA SER A 42 -10.70 7.30 -3.50
C SER A 42 -11.72 7.78 -2.46
N GLN A 43 -11.36 8.74 -1.60
CA GLN A 43 -12.31 9.47 -0.72
C GLN A 43 -13.45 10.17 -1.49
N THR A 44 -13.32 10.29 -2.82
CA THR A 44 -14.36 10.85 -3.70
C THR A 44 -15.33 9.80 -4.27
N GLY A 45 -15.10 8.50 -4.01
CA GLY A 45 -15.97 7.40 -4.47
C GLY A 45 -15.93 7.12 -5.97
N LEU A 46 -14.98 7.74 -6.70
CA LEU A 46 -14.89 7.69 -8.16
C LEU A 46 -13.53 7.12 -8.61
N LEU A 47 -13.34 5.80 -8.44
CA LEU A 47 -12.21 5.06 -9.01
C LEU A 47 -12.08 5.22 -10.54
N GLY A 48 -13.16 5.64 -11.24
CA GLY A 48 -13.15 5.93 -12.67
C GLY A 48 -12.44 7.23 -13.07
N LEU A 49 -11.86 7.98 -12.13
CA LEU A 49 -11.13 9.23 -12.38
C LEU A 49 -9.64 9.13 -12.02
N LEU A 50 -9.07 7.93 -11.93
CA LEU A 50 -7.66 7.73 -11.54
C LEU A 50 -6.67 8.57 -12.38
N GLY A 51 -6.92 8.74 -13.69
CA GLY A 51 -6.11 9.60 -14.56
C GLY A 51 -6.07 11.08 -14.14
N ASN A 52 -7.11 11.58 -13.47
CA ASN A 52 -7.14 12.95 -12.94
C ASN A 52 -6.37 13.08 -11.62
N TYR A 53 -6.27 12.00 -10.84
CA TYR A 53 -5.64 12.01 -9.53
C TYR A 53 -4.17 11.64 -9.58
N ILE A 54 -3.80 10.70 -10.45
CA ILE A 54 -2.43 10.30 -10.73
C ILE A 54 -1.97 10.99 -12.01
N ASN A 55 -1.53 12.24 -11.85
CA ASN A 55 -0.89 13.01 -12.91
C ASN A 55 0.61 12.67 -13.01
N GLU A 56 1.30 13.23 -14.01
CA GLU A 56 2.74 13.00 -14.26
C GLU A 56 3.60 13.13 -12.99
N ASP A 57 3.30 14.10 -12.12
CA ASP A 57 4.06 14.34 -10.88
C ASP A 57 3.85 13.26 -9.79
N LYS A 58 2.76 12.49 -9.86
CA LYS A 58 2.39 11.48 -8.86
C LYS A 58 2.64 10.05 -9.31
N VAL A 59 2.91 9.81 -10.60
CA VAL A 59 3.18 8.46 -11.12
C VAL A 59 4.33 7.80 -10.36
N ASP A 60 5.45 8.50 -10.20
CA ASP A 60 6.64 7.97 -9.51
C ASP A 60 6.35 7.67 -8.03
N LEU A 61 5.57 8.54 -7.38
CA LEU A 61 5.17 8.35 -5.98
C LEU A 61 4.25 7.14 -5.81
N THR A 62 3.25 6.99 -6.69
CA THR A 62 2.35 5.83 -6.70
C THR A 62 3.14 4.55 -6.95
N ASN A 63 4.03 4.55 -7.94
CA ASN A 63 4.87 3.39 -8.25
C ASN A 63 5.76 3.01 -7.07
N GLN A 64 6.45 3.97 -6.45
CA GLN A 64 7.27 3.73 -5.27
C GLN A 64 6.46 3.19 -4.08
N THR A 65 5.21 3.63 -3.94
CA THR A 65 4.29 3.14 -2.90
C THR A 65 3.89 1.68 -3.17
N LEU A 66 3.57 1.33 -4.41
CA LEU A 66 3.24 -0.04 -4.83
C LEU A 66 4.42 -1.00 -4.66
N ILE A 67 5.63 -0.57 -5.04
CA ILE A 67 6.87 -1.35 -4.80
C ILE A 67 7.07 -1.56 -3.29
N THR A 68 6.89 -0.51 -2.49
CA THR A 68 7.04 -0.60 -1.04
C THR A 68 6.02 -1.57 -0.41
N LEU A 69 4.75 -1.52 -0.82
CA LEU A 69 3.71 -2.44 -0.36
C LEU A 69 3.99 -3.88 -0.79
N THR A 70 4.55 -4.08 -1.98
CA THR A 70 4.99 -5.40 -2.45
C THR A 70 6.08 -5.94 -1.55
N GLU A 71 7.09 -5.14 -1.22
CA GLU A 71 8.16 -5.52 -0.30
C GLU A 71 7.66 -5.89 1.11
N TYR A 72 6.59 -5.25 1.57
CA TYR A 72 5.98 -5.59 2.87
C TYR A 72 5.36 -6.99 2.87
N CYS A 73 4.77 -7.45 1.77
CA CYS A 73 3.96 -8.69 1.77
C CYS A 73 4.52 -9.83 0.91
N GLN A 74 5.61 -9.61 0.16
CA GLN A 74 6.26 -10.66 -0.61
C GLN A 74 6.86 -11.76 0.29
N GLY A 75 6.88 -12.99 -0.22
CA GLY A 75 7.31 -14.18 0.51
C GLY A 75 6.21 -14.79 1.38
N PRO A 76 6.55 -15.75 2.28
CA PRO A 76 5.61 -16.25 3.28
C PRO A 76 5.35 -15.17 4.34
N CYS A 77 4.37 -14.32 4.09
CA CYS A 77 4.04 -13.15 4.92
C CYS A 77 2.52 -12.98 5.09
N HIS A 78 1.84 -14.06 5.49
CA HIS A 78 0.37 -14.14 5.56
C HIS A 78 -0.26 -12.99 6.33
N ASP A 79 0.29 -12.62 7.48
CA ASP A 79 -0.28 -11.55 8.29
C ASP A 79 -0.23 -10.17 7.61
N ASN A 80 0.79 -9.88 6.79
CA ASN A 80 0.82 -8.64 6.00
C ASN A 80 -0.13 -8.72 4.82
N GLN A 81 -0.27 -9.90 4.20
CA GLN A 81 -1.25 -10.13 3.13
C GLN A 81 -2.67 -9.93 3.66
N ASP A 82 -2.99 -10.50 4.83
CA ASP A 82 -4.27 -10.34 5.51
C ASP A 82 -4.51 -8.89 5.93
N ALA A 83 -3.48 -8.19 6.42
CA ALA A 83 -3.59 -6.77 6.76
C ALA A 83 -3.92 -5.89 5.54
N ILE A 84 -3.38 -6.22 4.36
CA ILE A 84 -3.67 -5.49 3.12
C ILE A 84 -5.07 -5.81 2.60
N VAL A 85 -5.43 -7.10 2.56
CA VAL A 85 -6.71 -7.57 2.00
C VAL A 85 -7.90 -7.11 2.85
N ASN A 86 -7.79 -7.20 4.18
CA ASN A 86 -8.90 -6.94 5.08
C ASN A 86 -8.97 -5.49 5.56
N HIS A 87 -8.16 -4.59 5.01
CA HIS A 87 -8.15 -3.20 5.44
C HIS A 87 -9.45 -2.48 5.04
N GLU A 88 -9.98 -1.66 5.95
CA GLU A 88 -11.25 -0.92 5.79
C GLU A 88 -11.29 0.05 4.60
N SER A 89 -10.11 0.46 4.10
CA SER A 89 -10.01 1.34 2.93
C SER A 89 -10.20 0.63 1.59
N ASN A 90 -10.49 -0.67 1.57
CA ASN A 90 -10.55 -1.50 0.36
C ASN A 90 -9.30 -1.32 -0.53
N GLY A 91 -8.12 -1.24 0.09
CA GLY A 91 -6.92 -0.84 -0.65
C GLY A 91 -6.53 -1.80 -1.77
N ILE A 92 -6.99 -3.05 -1.74
CA ILE A 92 -6.84 -3.98 -2.86
C ILE A 92 -7.65 -3.56 -4.09
N ASP A 93 -8.85 -2.99 -3.92
CA ASP A 93 -9.66 -2.49 -5.03
C ASP A 93 -8.99 -1.30 -5.72
N ILE A 94 -8.29 -0.47 -4.94
CA ILE A 94 -7.49 0.65 -5.46
C ILE A 94 -6.32 0.13 -6.29
N ILE A 95 -5.59 -0.86 -5.78
CA ILE A 95 -4.48 -1.50 -6.52
C ILE A 95 -5.00 -2.14 -7.82
N ILE A 96 -6.12 -2.87 -7.75
CA ILE A 96 -6.76 -3.47 -8.92
C ILE A 96 -7.14 -2.40 -9.95
N ALA A 97 -7.71 -1.28 -9.50
CA ALA A 97 -8.10 -0.19 -10.37
C ALA A 97 -6.92 0.50 -11.04
N ILE A 98 -5.78 0.64 -10.37
CA ILE A 98 -4.54 1.18 -10.97
C ILE A 98 -4.03 0.25 -12.08
N VAL A 99 -4.13 -1.07 -11.88
CA VAL A 99 -3.62 -2.07 -12.84
C VAL A 99 -4.55 -2.24 -14.04
N LEU A 100 -5.86 -2.19 -13.83
CA LEU A 100 -6.86 -2.52 -14.86
C LEU A 100 -7.37 -1.32 -15.66
N ASN A 101 -7.28 -0.09 -15.14
CA ASN A 101 -7.78 1.08 -15.85
C ASN A 101 -6.70 1.69 -16.75
N ASP A 102 -7.07 1.99 -17.99
CA ASP A 102 -6.25 2.84 -18.86
C ASP A 102 -6.18 4.25 -18.25
N MET A 103 -4.97 4.67 -17.90
CA MET A 103 -4.70 6.00 -17.33
C MET A 103 -4.62 7.02 -18.47
N THR A 104 -5.77 7.38 -19.02
CA THR A 104 -5.88 8.49 -19.97
C THR A 104 -5.85 9.83 -19.22
N PRO A 105 -5.02 10.80 -19.64
CA PRO A 105 -5.01 12.16 -19.07
C PRO A 105 -6.36 12.88 -19.22
#